data_AF-A0A4Y9Z1T4-F1
#
_entry.id   AF-A0A4Y9Z1T4-F1
#
_cell.length_a   1.000
_cell.length_b   1.000
_cell.length_c   1.000
_cell.angle_alpha   90.00
_cell.angle_beta   90.00
_cell.angle_gamma   90.00
#
_symmetry.space_group_name_H-M   'P 1'
#
loop_
_entity.id
_entity.type
_entity.pdbx_description
1 polymer ?
#
loop_
_entity_poly.entity_id
_entity_poly.type
_entity_poly.pdbx_seq_one_letter_code
_entity_poly.pdbx_strand_id
1 'polypeptide(L)'
;MAAGLPSIAKETRTPNYRATASRWRASPSLTPFLQVLLALESMSPVSPHVPSQKRSLQTLYPRKGSGGHSSGGGKSGGKSGEGGGGSSSTGTTKSVPISGSTGGRTNAQAYGSGGIAASTIPSGQLFAGRSLGGGTRNQVFGSRVYGSGYPGLGAGSVAGRGFPFLFWPVVWGAYPGFGAHYLHSGEYGRPDNTSRPGGALVDATFSSNSTNSTFFIVGDNSTVASLIDSISGNCTLASNSSTTPSPYNATSSEPKPEQAVQYYRASSVALLLDGYNNTVALGNDTNATAVPLPSWVDMTLLNCLNDTIAQAAPLFSGAQGRLYAPNFGGLVALVFVIWRLFRI
;
A
#
# COMPACT_ATOMS: atom_id res chain seq x y z
N MET A 1 10.30 -1.83 -74.46
CA MET A 1 9.86 -0.41 -74.49
C MET A 1 9.39 -0.09 -73.07
N ALA A 2 10.26 0.23 -72.12
CA ALA A 2 11.07 1.44 -71.91
C ALA A 2 10.27 2.64 -71.35
N ALA A 3 10.82 3.18 -70.23
CA ALA A 3 10.46 4.36 -69.44
C ALA A 3 9.36 4.17 -68.37
N GLY A 4 9.52 4.58 -67.11
CA GLY A 4 10.62 5.27 -66.42
C GLY A 4 10.18 5.61 -64.98
N LEU A 5 11.03 5.32 -63.99
CA LEU A 5 10.86 5.63 -62.57
C LEU A 5 11.35 7.06 -62.25
N PRO A 6 10.76 7.79 -61.30
CA PRO A 6 11.38 8.97 -60.71
C PRO A 6 12.20 8.65 -59.46
N SER A 7 13.42 9.18 -59.45
CA SER A 7 14.42 9.21 -58.39
C SER A 7 14.09 10.28 -57.36
N ILE A 8 14.17 9.95 -56.06
CA ILE A 8 14.15 10.93 -54.95
C ILE A 8 15.52 10.93 -54.28
N ALA A 9 16.19 12.07 -54.39
CA ALA A 9 17.53 12.31 -53.86
C ALA A 9 17.53 12.56 -52.34
N LYS A 10 18.57 12.06 -51.68
CA LYS A 10 18.97 12.37 -50.31
C LYS A 10 19.57 13.78 -50.24
N GLU A 11 19.06 14.63 -49.36
CA GLU A 11 19.75 15.86 -48.92
C GLU A 11 20.30 15.65 -47.51
N THR A 12 21.62 15.54 -47.43
CA THR A 12 22.40 15.49 -46.19
C THR A 12 22.85 16.92 -45.88
N ARG A 13 22.36 17.52 -44.79
CA ARG A 13 22.82 18.85 -44.36
C ARG A 13 23.40 18.79 -42.95
N THR A 14 24.72 18.92 -42.87
CA THR A 14 25.51 19.09 -41.65
C THR A 14 25.46 20.55 -41.18
N PRO A 15 25.31 20.84 -39.87
CA PRO A 15 25.50 22.19 -39.35
C PRO A 15 26.96 22.46 -38.98
N ASN A 16 27.51 23.53 -39.57
CA ASN A 16 28.84 24.08 -39.27
C ASN A 16 28.84 24.82 -37.92
N TYR A 17 29.78 24.47 -37.05
CA TYR A 17 30.19 25.26 -35.89
C TYR A 17 30.92 26.53 -36.35
N ARG A 18 30.50 27.70 -35.85
CA ARG A 18 31.30 28.92 -35.91
C ARG A 18 31.29 29.61 -34.54
N ALA A 19 32.44 29.56 -33.87
CA ALA A 19 32.73 30.32 -32.68
C ALA A 19 33.04 31.77 -33.06
N THR A 20 32.39 32.72 -32.40
CA THR A 20 32.79 34.14 -32.42
C THR A 20 32.87 34.61 -30.97
N ALA A 21 34.10 34.84 -30.53
CA ALA A 21 34.42 35.57 -29.31
C ALA A 21 34.32 37.07 -29.61
N SER A 22 33.61 37.83 -28.77
CA SER A 22 33.72 39.28 -28.75
C SER A 22 33.74 39.82 -27.33
N ARG A 23 34.64 40.78 -27.17
CA ARG A 23 35.30 41.29 -25.98
C ARG A 23 34.44 42.31 -25.22
N TRP A 24 34.69 42.35 -23.90
CA TRP A 24 34.28 43.35 -22.92
C TRP A 24 34.32 44.82 -23.36
N ARG A 25 33.27 45.57 -23.00
CA ARG A 25 33.37 46.95 -22.48
C ARG A 25 32.36 47.16 -21.36
N ALA A 26 32.88 47.64 -20.24
CA ALA A 26 32.13 48.16 -19.10
C ALA A 26 31.70 49.62 -19.34
N SER A 27 30.58 50.02 -18.74
CA SER A 27 30.37 51.33 -18.09
C SER A 27 28.96 51.45 -17.49
N PRO A 28 28.72 52.41 -16.56
CA PRO A 28 28.00 52.14 -15.31
C PRO A 28 26.68 52.94 -15.12
N SER A 29 25.81 52.45 -14.25
CA SER A 29 24.80 53.24 -13.51
C SER A 29 24.25 52.38 -12.37
N LEU A 30 24.77 52.54 -11.14
CA LEU A 30 24.14 53.30 -10.04
C LEU A 30 22.82 52.69 -9.53
N THR A 31 23.00 51.91 -8.45
CA THR A 31 22.19 51.77 -7.23
C THR A 31 21.33 53.01 -6.87
N PRO A 32 20.17 52.83 -6.21
CA PRO A 32 20.12 52.35 -4.82
C PRO A 32 18.96 51.40 -4.49
N PHE A 33 19.21 50.45 -3.59
CA PHE A 33 18.41 50.16 -2.38
C PHE A 33 18.90 48.85 -1.77
N LEU A 34 20.15 48.91 -1.31
CA LEU A 34 20.68 48.04 -0.27
C LEU A 34 20.22 48.67 1.06
N GLN A 35 19.01 48.34 1.51
CA GLN A 35 18.50 48.84 2.80
C GLN A 35 17.39 47.95 3.40
N VAL A 36 17.65 46.64 3.55
CA VAL A 36 16.97 45.79 4.56
C VAL A 36 17.93 44.69 5.04
N LEU A 37 19.14 45.08 5.43
CA LEU A 37 20.11 44.18 6.07
C LEU A 37 20.92 44.99 7.07
N LEU A 38 20.25 45.41 8.14
CA LEU A 38 20.77 45.90 9.44
C LEU A 38 19.62 46.55 10.24
N ALA A 39 18.84 45.73 10.96
CA ALA A 39 18.08 46.14 12.16
C ALA A 39 17.36 44.92 12.75
N LEU A 40 18.03 44.18 13.63
CA LEU A 40 17.50 43.54 14.85
C LEU A 40 18.57 42.65 15.48
N GLU A 41 19.64 43.29 15.95
CA GLU A 41 20.48 42.78 17.05
C GLU A 41 20.10 43.57 18.30
N SER A 42 19.18 43.04 19.13
CA SER A 42 19.14 43.30 20.58
C SER A 42 18.12 42.38 21.27
N MET A 43 18.39 41.08 21.38
CA MET A 43 17.73 40.26 22.39
C MET A 43 18.76 39.35 23.05
N SER A 44 19.05 39.68 24.31
CA SER A 44 19.96 39.02 25.23
C SER A 44 19.57 37.56 25.50
N PRO A 45 20.54 36.69 25.84
CA PRO A 45 20.27 35.30 26.19
C PRO A 45 19.68 35.20 27.60
N VAL A 46 18.41 34.81 27.70
CA VAL A 46 17.81 34.35 28.96
C VAL A 46 18.00 32.83 29.05
N SER A 47 18.83 32.44 30.01
CA SER A 47 19.08 31.07 30.43
C SER A 47 17.88 30.50 31.20
N PRO A 48 17.31 29.34 30.80
CA PRO A 48 16.48 28.55 31.69
C PRO A 48 17.32 27.45 32.35
N HIS A 49 17.41 27.61 33.66
CA HIS A 49 17.89 26.67 34.66
C HIS A 49 17.36 25.24 34.42
N VAL A 50 18.26 24.27 34.38
CA VAL A 50 18.00 22.82 34.36
C VAL A 50 17.71 22.34 35.79
N PRO A 51 16.53 21.79 36.11
CA PRO A 51 16.37 20.93 37.27
C PRO A 51 16.65 19.49 36.84
N SER A 52 17.79 18.98 37.32
CA SER A 52 18.14 17.56 37.34
C SER A 52 17.07 16.76 38.07
N GLN A 53 16.15 16.12 37.35
CA GLN A 53 15.34 15.02 37.90
C GLN A 53 16.00 13.68 37.59
N LYS A 54 16.66 13.14 38.61
CA LYS A 54 16.95 11.70 38.74
C LYS A 54 15.63 10.94 38.65
N ARG A 55 15.36 10.24 37.54
CA ARG A 55 14.37 9.17 37.51
C ARG A 55 15.07 7.82 37.30
N SER A 56 15.07 7.11 38.43
CA SER A 56 15.29 5.69 38.65
C SER A 56 15.14 4.81 37.42
N LEU A 57 16.20 4.05 37.14
CA LEU A 57 16.17 2.81 36.39
C LEU A 57 15.15 1.86 37.02
N GLN A 58 13.98 1.70 36.39
CA GLN A 58 13.09 0.58 36.70
C GLN A 58 13.63 -0.66 35.99
N THR A 59 14.48 -1.37 36.72
CA THR A 59 14.89 -2.75 36.45
C THR A 59 13.65 -3.64 36.49
N LEU A 60 13.20 -4.12 35.32
CA LEU A 60 12.19 -5.16 35.23
C LEU A 60 12.83 -6.50 35.63
N TYR A 61 12.49 -6.96 36.83
CA TYR A 61 12.86 -8.30 37.30
C TYR A 61 11.95 -9.37 36.66
N PRO A 62 12.51 -10.48 36.14
CA PRO A 62 11.72 -11.66 35.79
C PRO A 62 11.22 -12.35 37.07
N ARG A 63 9.90 -12.57 37.18
CA ARG A 63 9.34 -13.40 38.25
C ARG A 63 9.68 -14.88 38.00
N LYS A 64 10.26 -15.47 39.04
CA LYS A 64 10.60 -16.89 39.23
C LYS A 64 9.56 -17.55 40.15
N GLY A 65 9.34 -18.85 39.93
CA GLY A 65 8.61 -19.79 40.81
C GLY A 65 7.31 -20.25 40.15
N SER A 66 6.90 -21.53 40.14
CA SER A 66 7.32 -22.80 40.76
C SER A 66 6.45 -23.88 40.04
N GLY A 67 6.87 -25.09 39.69
CA GLY A 67 7.30 -26.17 40.58
C GLY A 67 6.11 -27.00 41.10
N GLY A 68 6.05 -28.31 40.74
CA GLY A 68 5.29 -29.38 41.43
C GLY A 68 3.87 -29.65 40.92
N HIS A 69 3.56 -30.76 40.22
CA HIS A 69 3.38 -32.17 40.65
C HIS A 69 2.10 -32.50 41.46
N SER A 70 1.35 -33.46 40.90
CA SER A 70 0.59 -34.54 41.55
C SER A 70 -0.93 -34.42 41.79
N SER A 71 -1.62 -35.33 41.08
CA SER A 71 -2.69 -36.25 41.51
C SER A 71 -4.03 -35.73 42.03
N GLY A 72 -5.10 -36.19 41.39
CA GLY A 72 -6.45 -36.24 41.97
C GLY A 72 -7.46 -36.77 40.95
N GLY A 73 -7.87 -38.04 41.11
CA GLY A 73 -8.86 -38.68 40.25
C GLY A 73 -10.29 -38.19 40.52
N GLY A 74 -11.15 -38.33 39.51
CA GLY A 74 -12.59 -38.11 39.63
C GLY A 74 -13.32 -38.67 38.41
N LYS A 75 -14.08 -39.76 38.60
CA LYS A 75 -15.01 -40.34 37.63
C LYS A 75 -16.38 -39.67 37.80
N SER A 76 -16.93 -39.14 36.72
CA SER A 76 -18.37 -39.06 36.36
C SER A 76 -18.43 -38.37 35.00
N GLY A 77 -19.08 -38.90 33.96
CA GLY A 77 -20.51 -39.18 33.88
C GLY A 77 -21.20 -37.96 33.26
N GLY A 78 -21.30 -37.90 31.93
CA GLY A 78 -21.94 -36.77 31.25
C GLY A 78 -22.12 -37.03 29.76
N LYS A 79 -23.37 -37.21 29.36
CA LYS A 79 -23.82 -37.61 28.02
C LYS A 79 -23.61 -36.47 27.01
N SER A 80 -23.28 -36.90 25.79
CA SER A 80 -23.41 -36.18 24.53
C SER A 80 -24.76 -35.48 24.39
N GLY A 81 -24.74 -34.20 24.03
CA GLY A 81 -25.89 -33.40 23.62
C GLY A 81 -25.41 -32.25 22.76
N GLU A 82 -26.00 -32.09 21.59
CA GLU A 82 -25.54 -31.26 20.48
C GLU A 82 -25.24 -29.80 20.83
N GLY A 83 -24.01 -29.37 20.55
CA GLY A 83 -23.64 -27.96 20.44
C GLY A 83 -23.64 -27.55 18.98
N GLY A 84 -24.75 -26.97 18.52
CA GLY A 84 -24.84 -26.28 17.24
C GLY A 84 -23.82 -25.14 17.20
N GLY A 85 -22.70 -25.38 16.52
CA GLY A 85 -21.71 -24.36 16.20
C GLY A 85 -22.26 -23.46 15.12
N GLY A 86 -22.69 -22.26 15.54
CA GLY A 86 -23.17 -21.22 14.65
C GLY A 86 -22.22 -20.97 13.49
N SER A 87 -22.79 -20.94 12.29
CA SER A 87 -22.12 -20.48 11.08
C SER A 87 -21.79 -18.99 11.25
N SER A 88 -20.60 -18.67 11.75
CA SER A 88 -19.98 -17.39 11.44
C SER A 88 -19.66 -17.43 9.95
N SER A 89 -20.33 -16.57 9.18
CA SER A 89 -20.10 -16.35 7.75
C SER A 89 -18.68 -15.80 7.54
N THR A 90 -17.70 -16.70 7.62
CA THR A 90 -16.32 -16.40 7.27
C THR A 90 -16.30 -16.35 5.75
N GLY A 91 -16.27 -15.14 5.20
CA GLY A 91 -16.21 -14.93 3.75
C GLY A 91 -15.18 -15.86 3.13
N THR A 92 -15.63 -16.71 2.19
CA THR A 92 -14.75 -17.68 1.54
C THR A 92 -13.66 -16.92 0.81
N THR A 93 -12.39 -17.23 1.10
CA THR A 93 -11.27 -16.60 0.41
C THR A 93 -11.35 -16.88 -1.08
N LYS A 94 -11.21 -15.83 -1.91
CA LYS A 94 -11.26 -15.96 -3.38
C LYS A 94 -9.84 -15.81 -3.94
N SER A 95 -9.41 -16.78 -4.75
CA SER A 95 -8.12 -16.70 -5.43
C SER A 95 -8.15 -15.62 -6.49
N VAL A 96 -7.14 -14.76 -6.52
CA VAL A 96 -6.97 -13.67 -7.48
C VAL A 96 -5.66 -13.90 -8.23
N PRO A 97 -5.70 -14.10 -9.56
CA PRO A 97 -4.50 -14.30 -10.36
C PRO A 97 -3.69 -13.00 -10.43
N ILE A 98 -2.41 -13.08 -10.09
CA ILE A 98 -1.47 -11.96 -10.08
C ILE A 98 -0.31 -12.27 -11.03
N SER A 99 -0.09 -11.37 -12.00
CA SER A 99 1.05 -11.40 -12.92
C SER A 99 2.14 -10.42 -12.49
N GLY A 100 3.22 -10.31 -13.27
CA GLY A 100 4.29 -9.35 -13.04
C GLY A 100 5.37 -9.84 -12.08
N SER A 101 6.09 -8.90 -11.46
CA SER A 101 7.27 -9.15 -10.63
C SER A 101 6.90 -9.58 -9.21
N THR A 102 6.46 -10.82 -9.05
CA THR A 102 5.97 -11.40 -7.78
C THR A 102 6.94 -12.39 -7.11
N GLY A 103 8.13 -12.58 -7.70
CA GLY A 103 9.08 -13.60 -7.28
C GLY A 103 8.55 -15.03 -7.50
N GLY A 104 7.81 -15.25 -8.59
CA GLY A 104 7.26 -16.56 -8.98
C GLY A 104 5.89 -16.89 -8.39
N ARG A 105 5.28 -15.98 -7.62
CA ARG A 105 3.95 -16.19 -7.03
C ARG A 105 2.86 -15.75 -8.00
N THR A 106 1.89 -16.62 -8.28
CA THR A 106 0.87 -16.33 -9.31
C THR A 106 -0.53 -16.07 -8.75
N ASN A 107 -0.75 -16.30 -7.46
CA ASN A 107 -2.06 -16.17 -6.84
C ASN A 107 -1.98 -15.43 -5.50
N ALA A 108 -2.84 -14.44 -5.34
CA ALA A 108 -3.17 -13.81 -4.07
C ALA A 108 -4.59 -14.23 -3.65
N GLN A 109 -5.01 -13.83 -2.46
CA GLN A 109 -6.32 -14.15 -1.91
C GLN A 109 -7.05 -12.87 -1.49
N ALA A 110 -8.22 -12.63 -2.08
CA ALA A 110 -9.19 -11.70 -1.52
C ALA A 110 -9.76 -12.28 -0.22
N TYR A 111 -9.96 -11.43 0.79
CA TYR A 111 -10.31 -11.85 2.16
C TYR A 111 -9.25 -12.73 2.85
N GLY A 112 -8.09 -12.94 2.22
CA GLY A 112 -6.99 -13.71 2.80
C GLY A 112 -6.31 -12.96 3.95
N SER A 113 -5.71 -13.71 4.88
CA SER A 113 -4.98 -13.15 6.03
C SER A 113 -3.65 -12.47 5.66
N GLY A 114 -3.11 -12.76 4.47
CA GLY A 114 -1.77 -12.33 4.07
C GLY A 114 -0.68 -13.10 4.81
N GLY A 115 0.46 -12.44 5.06
CA GLY A 115 1.49 -12.98 5.95
C GLY A 115 2.44 -13.99 5.31
N ILE A 116 2.83 -13.80 4.04
CA ILE A 116 4.02 -14.52 3.56
C ILE A 116 5.25 -14.11 4.36
N ALA A 117 6.22 -15.02 4.49
CA ALA A 117 7.50 -14.74 5.14
C ALA A 117 8.20 -13.55 4.48
N ALA A 118 8.77 -12.67 5.31
CA ALA A 118 9.64 -11.61 4.85
C ALA A 118 10.92 -12.21 4.24
N SER A 119 11.36 -11.65 3.13
CA SER A 119 12.57 -12.06 2.40
C SER A 119 13.19 -10.83 1.73
N THR A 120 14.40 -10.98 1.19
CA THR A 120 15.08 -9.93 0.43
C THR A 120 14.99 -10.23 -1.06
N ILE A 121 14.72 -9.21 -1.87
CA ILE A 121 14.72 -9.35 -3.33
C ILE A 121 16.14 -9.70 -3.80
N PRO A 122 16.33 -10.84 -4.51
CA PRO A 122 17.64 -11.26 -5.01
C PRO A 122 18.28 -10.24 -5.96
N SER A 123 19.60 -10.32 -6.09
CA SER A 123 20.34 -9.57 -7.12
C SER A 123 19.85 -9.93 -8.53
N GLY A 124 19.89 -8.95 -9.44
CA GLY A 124 19.42 -9.11 -10.82
C GLY A 124 17.91 -8.98 -11.00
N GLN A 125 17.13 -8.78 -9.93
CA GLN A 125 15.70 -8.45 -10.01
C GLN A 125 15.45 -6.95 -9.80
N LEU A 126 14.29 -6.48 -10.26
CA LEU A 126 13.82 -5.13 -9.95
C LEU A 126 13.75 -4.94 -8.45
N PHE A 127 14.31 -3.84 -7.97
CA PHE A 127 14.38 -3.50 -6.55
C PHE A 127 15.23 -4.45 -5.68
N ALA A 128 16.23 -5.11 -6.28
CA ALA A 128 17.21 -5.93 -5.57
C ALA A 128 17.69 -5.29 -4.26
N GLY A 129 17.77 -6.11 -3.20
CA GLY A 129 18.21 -5.68 -1.87
C GLY A 129 17.09 -5.14 -0.95
N ARG A 130 15.89 -4.85 -1.47
CA ARG A 130 14.76 -4.44 -0.63
C ARG A 130 14.05 -5.64 0.01
N SER A 131 13.38 -5.39 1.13
CA SER A 131 12.53 -6.40 1.77
C SER A 131 11.22 -6.62 1.00
N LEU A 132 10.70 -7.83 1.03
CA LEU A 132 9.48 -8.28 0.37
C LEU A 132 8.74 -9.27 1.28
N GLY A 133 7.44 -9.08 1.49
CA GLY A 133 6.63 -9.89 2.41
C GLY A 133 6.64 -9.40 3.85
N GLY A 134 6.01 -10.15 4.75
CA GLY A 134 5.88 -9.83 6.18
C GLY A 134 4.63 -9.01 6.56
N GLY A 135 3.94 -8.41 5.58
CA GLY A 135 2.68 -7.72 5.80
C GLY A 135 1.50 -8.68 5.97
N THR A 136 0.60 -8.35 6.90
CA THR A 136 -0.64 -9.09 7.19
C THR A 136 -1.88 -8.22 6.99
N ARG A 137 -3.06 -8.85 6.91
CA ARG A 137 -4.36 -8.16 6.79
C ARG A 137 -4.54 -7.03 7.80
N ASN A 138 -4.08 -7.22 9.04
CA ASN A 138 -4.20 -6.26 10.12
C ASN A 138 -3.38 -4.97 9.89
N GLN A 139 -2.48 -4.98 8.91
CA GLN A 139 -1.60 -3.86 8.56
C GLN A 139 -1.98 -3.24 7.21
N VAL A 140 -3.11 -3.64 6.62
CA VAL A 140 -3.54 -3.13 5.31
C VAL A 140 -3.93 -1.66 5.37
N PHE A 141 -4.50 -1.19 6.47
CA PHE A 141 -4.86 0.22 6.60
C PHE A 141 -3.63 1.14 6.60
N GLY A 142 -3.66 2.16 5.75
CA GLY A 142 -2.78 3.32 5.82
C GLY A 142 -3.49 4.53 6.42
N SER A 143 -3.18 5.72 5.90
CA SER A 143 -3.85 6.98 6.22
C SER A 143 -4.19 7.73 4.93
N ARG A 144 -4.57 9.01 5.04
CA ARG A 144 -4.76 9.94 3.91
C ARG A 144 -3.47 10.45 3.28
N VAL A 145 -2.32 10.07 3.85
CA VAL A 145 -1.01 10.53 3.40
C VAL A 145 -0.32 9.40 2.64
N TYR A 146 0.23 9.72 1.48
CA TYR A 146 0.96 8.77 0.66
C TYR A 146 2.21 8.24 1.40
N GLY A 147 2.57 6.98 1.16
CA GLY A 147 3.64 6.29 1.91
C GLY A 147 3.20 5.76 3.28
N SER A 148 1.91 5.85 3.62
CA SER A 148 1.33 5.19 4.78
C SER A 148 0.99 3.71 4.51
N GLY A 149 0.62 2.98 5.57
CA GLY A 149 0.30 1.55 5.49
C GLY A 149 1.52 0.63 5.43
N TYR A 150 2.70 1.16 5.76
CA TYR A 150 3.93 0.39 5.92
C TYR A 150 4.09 -0.01 7.39
N PRO A 151 4.22 -1.31 7.72
CA PRO A 151 4.43 -1.75 9.09
C PRO A 151 5.66 -1.09 9.72
N GLY A 152 5.45 -0.36 10.83
CA GLY A 152 6.53 0.26 11.60
C GLY A 152 7.18 1.50 10.97
N LEU A 153 6.64 2.04 9.87
CA LEU A 153 7.17 3.24 9.21
C LEU A 153 6.11 4.34 9.12
N GLY A 154 6.55 5.59 9.31
CA GLY A 154 5.68 6.78 9.14
C GLY A 154 5.28 7.02 7.68
N ALA A 155 4.30 7.90 7.44
CA ALA A 155 3.89 8.31 6.10
C ALA A 155 4.88 9.32 5.47
N GLY A 156 4.57 9.84 4.27
CA GLY A 156 5.27 10.98 3.65
C GLY A 156 6.37 10.60 2.65
N SER A 157 6.61 9.31 2.42
CA SER A 157 7.45 8.84 1.32
C SER A 157 7.28 7.33 1.14
N VAL A 158 7.49 6.87 -0.08
CA VAL A 158 7.62 5.43 -0.42
C VAL A 158 9.06 5.06 -0.78
N ALA A 159 9.91 6.07 -1.04
CA ALA A 159 11.20 5.88 -1.66
C ALA A 159 12.10 4.92 -0.87
N GLY A 160 12.71 3.95 -1.56
CA GLY A 160 13.60 2.95 -0.95
C GLY A 160 12.96 1.92 0.01
N ARG A 161 11.66 2.04 0.36
CA ARG A 161 10.96 1.11 1.27
C ARG A 161 10.67 -0.29 0.71
N GLY A 162 10.66 -1.33 1.52
CA GLY A 162 10.30 -2.68 1.05
C GLY A 162 8.87 -2.83 0.51
N PHE A 163 8.49 -4.04 0.14
CA PHE A 163 7.15 -4.40 -0.34
C PHE A 163 6.50 -5.39 0.63
N PRO A 164 5.98 -4.93 1.78
CA PRO A 164 5.44 -5.82 2.81
C PRO A 164 4.33 -6.73 2.29
N PHE A 165 3.63 -6.30 1.25
CA PHE A 165 2.55 -7.03 0.60
C PHE A 165 2.84 -7.46 -0.84
N LEU A 166 4.09 -7.29 -1.32
CA LEU A 166 4.59 -7.53 -2.69
C LEU A 166 4.20 -6.48 -3.72
N PHE A 167 3.04 -5.84 -3.56
CA PHE A 167 2.55 -4.85 -4.49
C PHE A 167 3.30 -3.52 -4.37
N TRP A 168 3.49 -2.86 -5.51
CA TRP A 168 4.19 -1.58 -5.58
C TRP A 168 3.23 -0.43 -5.32
N PRO A 169 3.68 0.67 -4.68
CA PRO A 169 2.86 1.86 -4.46
C PRO A 169 2.25 2.41 -5.74
N VAL A 170 1.08 3.05 -5.65
CA VAL A 170 0.48 3.82 -6.77
C VAL A 170 1.45 4.93 -7.20
N VAL A 171 1.53 5.23 -8.50
CA VAL A 171 2.35 6.33 -9.04
C VAL A 171 1.44 7.42 -9.59
N TRP A 172 1.67 8.67 -9.18
CA TRP A 172 0.84 9.83 -9.51
C TRP A 172 1.34 10.59 -10.75
N GLY A 173 2.01 9.89 -11.67
CA GLY A 173 2.57 10.48 -12.88
C GLY A 173 3.85 11.30 -12.65
N ALA A 174 4.28 12.00 -13.70
CA ALA A 174 5.49 12.82 -13.66
C ALA A 174 5.32 14.04 -12.76
N TYR A 175 6.42 14.46 -12.11
CA TYR A 175 6.41 15.65 -11.25
C TYR A 175 6.08 16.90 -12.07
N PRO A 176 5.02 17.66 -11.72
CA PRO A 176 4.59 18.83 -12.50
C PRO A 176 5.48 20.07 -12.29
N GLY A 177 6.55 19.97 -11.50
CA GLY A 177 7.46 21.09 -11.18
C GLY A 177 7.08 21.88 -9.92
N PHE A 178 6.01 21.50 -9.23
CA PHE A 178 5.55 22.08 -7.97
C PHE A 178 4.82 21.01 -7.13
N GLY A 179 4.70 21.22 -5.81
CA GLY A 179 4.09 20.26 -4.88
C GLY A 179 5.06 19.21 -4.30
N ALA A 180 4.52 18.24 -3.57
CA ALA A 180 5.29 17.18 -2.91
C ALA A 180 5.99 16.24 -3.91
N HIS A 181 7.30 16.39 -4.04
CA HIS A 181 8.13 15.54 -4.90
C HIS A 181 8.00 14.04 -4.59
N TYR A 182 7.75 13.67 -3.32
CA TYR A 182 7.63 12.28 -2.89
C TYR A 182 6.42 11.54 -3.49
N LEU A 183 5.41 12.25 -4.01
CA LEU A 183 4.25 11.67 -4.69
C LEU A 183 4.56 11.20 -6.12
N HIS A 184 5.60 11.78 -6.72
CA HIS A 184 5.93 11.62 -8.14
C HIS A 184 7.28 10.91 -8.34
N SER A 185 7.72 10.11 -7.36
CA SER A 185 8.94 9.33 -7.49
C SER A 185 8.81 8.36 -8.67
N GLY A 186 9.70 8.51 -9.66
CA GLY A 186 9.78 7.61 -10.82
C GLY A 186 10.30 6.21 -10.50
N GLU A 187 10.63 5.93 -9.23
CA GLU A 187 11.20 4.65 -8.77
C GLU A 187 10.36 3.43 -9.17
N TYR A 188 9.03 3.55 -9.18
CA TYR A 188 8.11 2.45 -9.48
C TYR A 188 7.64 2.43 -10.95
N GLY A 189 8.31 3.19 -11.81
CA GLY A 189 7.98 3.31 -13.22
C GLY A 189 6.71 4.12 -13.48
N ARG A 190 6.18 3.98 -14.69
CA ARG A 190 4.97 4.67 -15.17
C ARG A 190 3.69 3.90 -14.81
N PRO A 191 2.51 4.54 -14.81
CA PRO A 191 1.24 3.87 -14.57
C PRO A 191 0.97 2.67 -15.49
N ASP A 192 1.39 2.73 -16.76
CA ASP A 192 1.25 1.68 -17.78
C ASP A 192 2.23 0.50 -17.64
N ASN A 193 3.05 0.47 -16.59
CA ASN A 193 4.04 -0.57 -16.37
C ASN A 193 3.39 -1.93 -16.03
N THR A 194 3.38 -2.84 -16.99
CA THR A 194 2.83 -4.21 -16.85
C THR A 194 3.70 -5.15 -16.02
N SER A 195 4.94 -4.79 -15.68
CA SER A 195 5.82 -5.59 -14.81
C SER A 195 5.42 -5.49 -13.34
N ARG A 196 4.53 -4.56 -12.98
CA ARG A 196 3.92 -4.42 -11.67
C ARG A 196 3.20 -5.71 -11.25
N PRO A 197 3.29 -6.12 -9.98
CA PRO A 197 2.42 -7.16 -9.42
C PRO A 197 0.95 -6.80 -9.65
N GLY A 198 0.25 -7.62 -10.44
CA GLY A 198 -1.15 -7.41 -10.80
C GLY A 198 -1.38 -6.54 -12.03
N GLY A 199 -0.31 -6.15 -12.74
CA GLY A 199 -0.36 -5.40 -13.99
C GLY A 199 -0.34 -3.88 -13.82
N ALA A 200 -0.55 -3.17 -14.93
CA ALA A 200 -0.58 -1.72 -14.98
C ALA A 200 -1.62 -1.13 -14.01
N LEU A 201 -1.42 0.13 -13.62
CA LEU A 201 -2.39 0.84 -12.81
C LEU A 201 -3.67 1.09 -13.61
N VAL A 202 -4.77 0.92 -12.91
CA VAL A 202 -6.11 1.15 -13.40
C VAL A 202 -6.90 1.88 -12.32
N ASP A 203 -8.02 2.46 -12.72
CA ASP A 203 -9.00 3.06 -11.84
C ASP A 203 -10.39 2.45 -12.01
N ALA A 204 -11.24 2.65 -11.00
CA ALA A 204 -12.65 2.31 -11.03
C ALA A 204 -13.43 3.37 -10.24
N THR A 205 -14.64 3.68 -10.72
CA THR A 205 -15.51 4.72 -10.17
C THR A 205 -16.70 4.08 -9.46
N PHE A 206 -17.03 4.56 -8.26
CA PHE A 206 -18.16 4.10 -7.46
C PHE A 206 -18.99 5.30 -7.02
N SER A 207 -20.26 5.32 -7.43
CA SER A 207 -21.18 6.43 -7.14
C SER A 207 -22.20 6.04 -6.09
N SER A 208 -22.54 6.97 -5.20
CA SER A 208 -23.64 6.82 -4.26
C SER A 208 -24.98 6.77 -4.97
N ASN A 209 -25.88 5.91 -4.51
CA ASN A 209 -27.25 5.82 -4.99
C ASN A 209 -28.21 6.82 -4.32
N SER A 210 -27.73 7.53 -3.29
CA SER A 210 -28.55 8.41 -2.45
C SER A 210 -28.05 9.86 -2.42
N THR A 211 -26.79 10.08 -2.79
CA THR A 211 -26.15 11.40 -2.85
C THR A 211 -25.33 11.53 -4.13
N ASN A 212 -24.77 12.73 -4.38
CA ASN A 212 -23.85 12.96 -5.50
C ASN A 212 -22.39 12.61 -5.18
N SER A 213 -22.14 11.78 -4.17
CA SER A 213 -20.79 11.36 -3.80
C SER A 213 -20.23 10.36 -4.81
N THR A 214 -19.07 10.68 -5.37
CA THR A 214 -18.33 9.80 -6.29
C THR A 214 -16.97 9.47 -5.71
N PHE A 215 -16.64 8.19 -5.69
CA PHE A 215 -15.37 7.67 -5.20
C PHE A 215 -14.60 7.00 -6.32
N PHE A 216 -13.27 7.08 -6.26
CA PHE A 216 -12.38 6.37 -7.18
C PHE A 216 -11.50 5.42 -6.40
N ILE A 217 -11.20 4.26 -6.99
CA ILE A 217 -10.15 3.37 -6.51
C ILE A 217 -9.06 3.33 -7.57
N VAL A 218 -7.81 3.52 -7.17
CA VAL A 218 -6.63 3.36 -8.03
C VAL A 218 -5.73 2.28 -7.46
N GLY A 219 -5.29 1.35 -8.31
CA GLY A 219 -4.43 0.23 -7.94
C GLY A 219 -4.00 -0.60 -9.16
N ASP A 220 -3.34 -1.73 -8.95
CA ASP A 220 -3.03 -2.67 -10.03
C ASP A 220 -4.29 -3.34 -10.61
N ASN A 221 -4.24 -3.71 -11.89
CA ASN A 221 -5.37 -4.26 -12.64
C ASN A 221 -6.06 -5.43 -11.93
N SER A 222 -5.30 -6.48 -11.56
CA SER A 222 -5.86 -7.63 -10.85
C SER A 222 -6.54 -7.25 -9.53
N THR A 223 -5.95 -6.33 -8.78
CA THR A 223 -6.51 -5.86 -7.51
C THR A 223 -7.80 -5.08 -7.72
N VAL A 224 -7.83 -4.11 -8.63
CA VAL A 224 -9.04 -3.30 -8.88
C VAL A 224 -10.16 -4.16 -9.47
N ALA A 225 -9.85 -5.07 -10.41
CA ALA A 225 -10.82 -6.02 -10.94
C ALA A 225 -11.45 -6.88 -9.83
N SER A 226 -10.63 -7.42 -8.91
CA SER A 226 -11.14 -8.17 -7.77
C SER A 226 -11.95 -7.31 -6.79
N LEU A 227 -11.58 -6.05 -6.61
CA LEU A 227 -12.28 -5.14 -5.71
C LEU A 227 -13.63 -4.71 -6.27
N ILE A 228 -13.77 -4.54 -7.60
CA ILE A 228 -15.07 -4.28 -8.23
C ILE A 228 -16.06 -5.39 -7.85
N ASP A 229 -15.69 -6.66 -8.04
CA ASP A 229 -16.54 -7.80 -7.65
C ASP A 229 -16.94 -7.75 -6.17
N SER A 230 -15.96 -7.51 -5.29
CA SER A 230 -16.19 -7.46 -3.84
C SER A 230 -17.06 -6.28 -3.43
N ILE A 231 -16.86 -5.10 -4.01
CA ILE A 231 -17.62 -3.89 -3.68
C ILE A 231 -19.04 -4.01 -4.22
N SER A 232 -19.23 -4.46 -5.46
CA SER A 232 -20.57 -4.68 -6.02
C SER A 232 -21.37 -5.73 -5.25
N GLY A 233 -20.69 -6.70 -4.60
CA GLY A 233 -21.35 -7.70 -3.76
C GLY A 233 -21.66 -7.26 -2.32
N ASN A 234 -21.00 -6.22 -1.80
CA ASN A 234 -21.12 -5.81 -0.39
C ASN A 234 -21.72 -4.41 -0.20
N CYS A 235 -21.62 -3.53 -1.20
CA CYS A 235 -22.04 -2.14 -1.11
C CYS A 235 -23.23 -1.84 -2.03
N THR A 236 -24.10 -0.94 -1.58
CA THR A 236 -25.18 -0.41 -2.41
C THR A 236 -24.64 0.75 -3.27
N LEU A 237 -24.62 0.55 -4.58
CA LEU A 237 -24.02 1.48 -5.55
C LEU A 237 -25.07 2.05 -6.51
N ALA A 238 -24.82 3.23 -7.06
CA ALA A 238 -25.55 3.71 -8.21
C ALA A 238 -25.17 2.94 -9.50
N SER A 239 -26.09 2.93 -10.46
CA SER A 239 -25.98 2.19 -11.72
C SER A 239 -24.85 2.65 -12.63
N ASN A 240 -24.33 3.87 -12.44
CA ASN A 240 -23.20 4.42 -13.19
C ASN A 240 -21.83 4.02 -12.60
N SER A 241 -21.79 3.15 -11.58
CA SER A 241 -20.54 2.64 -11.03
C SER A 241 -19.85 1.67 -11.99
N SER A 242 -18.53 1.63 -11.95
CA SER A 242 -17.69 0.78 -12.79
C SER A 242 -17.95 -0.70 -12.53
N THR A 243 -18.16 -1.46 -13.60
CA THR A 243 -18.21 -2.93 -13.60
C THR A 243 -16.92 -3.56 -14.13
N THR A 244 -16.02 -2.74 -14.69
CA THR A 244 -14.70 -3.16 -15.18
C THR A 244 -13.67 -2.04 -14.90
N PRO A 245 -12.38 -2.37 -14.75
CA PRO A 245 -11.34 -1.37 -14.55
C PRO A 245 -11.06 -0.54 -15.81
N SER A 246 -10.71 0.72 -15.62
CA SER A 246 -10.28 1.67 -16.65
C SER A 246 -8.77 1.90 -16.57
N PRO A 247 -8.02 2.02 -17.69
CA PRO A 247 -6.59 2.34 -17.64
C PRO A 247 -6.34 3.70 -16.97
N TYR A 248 -5.43 3.74 -15.99
CA TYR A 248 -5.03 4.97 -15.30
C TYR A 248 -3.70 5.49 -15.85
N ASN A 249 -3.66 6.73 -16.33
CA ASN A 249 -2.50 7.32 -16.99
C ASN A 249 -1.89 8.54 -16.26
N ALA A 250 -2.42 8.87 -15.07
CA ALA A 250 -2.12 10.07 -14.30
C ALA A 250 -2.26 11.38 -15.11
N THR A 251 -3.32 11.50 -15.91
CA THR A 251 -3.66 12.71 -16.66
C THR A 251 -4.39 13.74 -15.78
N SER A 252 -4.54 14.97 -16.28
CA SER A 252 -5.18 16.06 -15.50
C SER A 252 -6.66 15.84 -15.18
N SER A 253 -7.34 14.99 -15.95
CA SER A 253 -8.75 14.62 -15.79
C SER A 253 -8.97 13.39 -14.91
N GLU A 254 -7.90 12.69 -14.54
CA GLU A 254 -7.97 11.50 -13.69
C GLU A 254 -7.78 11.88 -12.20
N PRO A 255 -8.14 10.97 -11.27
CA PRO A 255 -8.01 11.23 -9.84
C PRO A 255 -6.57 11.54 -9.41
N LYS A 256 -6.43 12.52 -8.53
CA LYS A 256 -5.15 13.08 -8.07
C LYS A 256 -4.88 12.75 -6.60
N PRO A 257 -3.61 12.75 -6.14
CA PRO A 257 -3.27 12.35 -4.77
C PRO A 257 -3.96 13.19 -3.66
N GLU A 258 -4.30 14.45 -3.93
CA GLU A 258 -5.01 15.34 -3.00
C GLU A 258 -6.43 14.85 -2.70
N GLN A 259 -7.00 14.07 -3.61
CA GLN A 259 -8.33 13.49 -3.47
C GLN A 259 -8.32 12.22 -2.61
N ALA A 260 -7.14 11.72 -2.19
CA ALA A 260 -7.03 10.49 -1.43
C ALA A 260 -7.66 10.63 -0.02
N VAL A 261 -8.63 9.78 0.25
CA VAL A 261 -9.28 9.68 1.57
C VAL A 261 -8.75 8.49 2.39
N GLN A 262 -8.13 7.51 1.73
CA GLN A 262 -7.49 6.38 2.39
C GLN A 262 -6.51 5.65 1.45
N TYR A 263 -5.29 5.40 1.93
CA TYR A 263 -4.36 4.47 1.30
C TYR A 263 -4.43 3.10 1.97
N TYR A 264 -4.18 2.04 1.21
CA TYR A 264 -4.13 0.67 1.70
C TYR A 264 -2.89 -0.05 1.20
N ARG A 265 -2.52 -1.12 1.92
CA ARG A 265 -1.53 -2.11 1.51
C ARG A 265 -0.22 -1.42 1.11
N ALA A 266 0.35 -0.63 2.03
CA ALA A 266 1.56 0.16 1.78
C ALA A 266 1.45 1.10 0.56
N SER A 267 0.34 1.85 0.46
CA SER A 267 0.03 2.80 -0.63
C SER A 267 -0.04 2.20 -2.03
N SER A 268 -0.27 0.89 -2.16
CA SER A 268 -0.46 0.21 -3.45
C SER A 268 -1.92 0.20 -3.93
N VAL A 269 -2.85 0.60 -3.06
CA VAL A 269 -4.25 0.89 -3.40
C VAL A 269 -4.62 2.23 -2.76
N ALA A 270 -5.34 3.07 -3.49
CA ALA A 270 -5.83 4.35 -3.02
C ALA A 270 -7.35 4.44 -3.23
N LEU A 271 -8.07 4.83 -2.19
CA LEU A 271 -9.46 5.29 -2.27
C LEU A 271 -9.46 6.82 -2.27
N LEU A 272 -10.14 7.39 -3.27
CA LEU A 272 -10.23 8.82 -3.49
C LEU A 272 -11.69 9.27 -3.54
N LEU A 273 -11.90 10.55 -3.26
CA LEU A 273 -13.21 11.20 -3.26
C LEU A 273 -13.21 12.34 -4.29
N ASP A 274 -14.18 12.34 -5.19
CA ASP A 274 -14.34 13.41 -6.15
C ASP A 274 -14.59 14.76 -5.47
N GLY A 275 -14.00 15.84 -5.98
CA GLY A 275 -14.11 17.17 -5.40
C GLY A 275 -13.45 17.38 -4.02
N TYR A 276 -12.89 16.34 -3.39
CA TYR A 276 -12.13 16.49 -2.14
C TYR A 276 -10.71 16.99 -2.41
N ASN A 277 -10.23 17.92 -1.60
CA ASN A 277 -8.89 18.48 -1.75
C ASN A 277 -8.18 18.55 -0.40
N ASN A 278 -7.30 17.57 -0.17
CA ASN A 278 -6.42 17.52 0.98
C ASN A 278 -5.05 18.07 0.60
N THR A 279 -4.89 19.40 0.61
CA THR A 279 -3.61 20.05 0.30
C THR A 279 -2.47 19.63 1.24
N VAL A 280 -2.80 19.14 2.44
CA VAL A 280 -1.83 18.54 3.38
C VAL A 280 -1.17 17.28 2.81
N ALA A 281 -1.86 16.52 1.95
CA ALA A 281 -1.25 15.39 1.24
C ALA A 281 -0.16 15.80 0.24
N LEU A 282 -0.05 17.10 -0.08
CA LEU A 282 1.01 17.69 -0.90
C LEU A 282 2.11 18.36 -0.07
N GLY A 283 1.96 18.41 1.25
CA GLY A 283 2.93 19.00 2.15
C GLY A 283 4.05 18.02 2.49
N ASN A 284 5.23 18.54 2.82
CA ASN A 284 6.30 17.75 3.43
C ASN A 284 6.15 17.65 4.95
N ASP A 285 5.12 18.26 5.54
CA ASP A 285 4.87 18.20 6.97
C ASP A 285 4.19 16.89 7.35
N THR A 286 4.96 16.00 7.96
CA THR A 286 4.49 14.70 8.44
C THR A 286 3.54 14.80 9.64
N ASN A 287 3.43 15.97 10.27
CA ASN A 287 2.55 16.22 11.41
C ASN A 287 1.24 16.93 11.02
N ALA A 288 1.13 17.37 9.77
CA ALA A 288 -0.06 18.07 9.31
C ALA A 288 -1.27 17.12 9.29
N THR A 289 -2.37 17.60 9.86
CA THR A 289 -3.63 16.86 9.93
C THR A 289 -4.35 16.94 8.60
N ALA A 290 -4.82 15.79 8.11
CA ALA A 290 -5.61 15.76 6.88
C ALA A 290 -6.87 16.62 7.01
N VAL A 291 -7.24 17.28 5.90
CA VAL A 291 -8.46 18.10 5.83
C VAL A 291 -9.68 17.23 6.24
N PRO A 292 -10.62 17.74 7.06
CA PRO A 292 -11.83 17.01 7.39
C PRO A 292 -12.62 16.64 6.13
N LEU A 293 -13.33 15.52 6.16
CA LEU A 293 -14.22 15.17 5.05
C LEU A 293 -15.37 16.18 4.99
N PRO A 294 -15.80 16.61 3.80
CA PRO A 294 -16.96 17.47 3.67
C PRO A 294 -18.25 16.82 4.19
N SER A 295 -19.19 17.63 4.67
CA SER A 295 -20.47 17.13 5.22
C SER A 295 -21.41 16.53 4.17
N TRP A 296 -21.18 16.77 2.88
CA TRP A 296 -21.98 16.22 1.79
C TRP A 296 -21.62 14.78 1.43
N VAL A 297 -20.52 14.25 1.98
CA VAL A 297 -20.02 12.91 1.67
C VAL A 297 -20.97 11.85 2.19
N ASP A 298 -21.30 10.89 1.35
CA ASP A 298 -21.99 9.67 1.75
C ASP A 298 -21.07 8.80 2.62
N MET A 299 -21.18 9.01 3.93
CA MET A 299 -20.43 8.23 4.91
C MET A 299 -20.81 6.74 4.92
N THR A 300 -22.03 6.39 4.50
CA THR A 300 -22.47 5.00 4.43
C THR A 300 -21.71 4.27 3.32
N LEU A 301 -21.68 4.85 2.13
CA LEU A 301 -20.91 4.31 1.02
C LEU A 301 -19.41 4.33 1.32
N LEU A 302 -18.88 5.43 1.85
CA LEU A 302 -17.46 5.53 2.19
C LEU A 302 -17.03 4.44 3.19
N ASN A 303 -17.82 4.21 4.24
CA ASN A 303 -17.51 3.16 5.22
C ASN A 303 -17.57 1.77 4.58
N CYS A 304 -18.58 1.52 3.73
CA CYS A 304 -18.68 0.24 3.02
C CYS A 304 -17.48 -0.01 2.10
N LEU A 305 -17.08 1.00 1.32
CA LEU A 305 -15.90 0.93 0.46
C LEU A 305 -14.65 0.68 1.31
N ASN A 306 -14.48 1.44 2.40
CA ASN A 306 -13.31 1.34 3.27
C ASN A 306 -13.16 -0.05 3.89
N ASP A 307 -14.24 -0.58 4.46
CA ASP A 307 -14.25 -1.89 5.10
C ASP A 307 -14.08 -3.01 4.07
N THR A 308 -14.75 -2.90 2.92
CA THR A 308 -14.64 -3.90 1.85
C THR A 308 -13.23 -3.93 1.27
N ILE A 309 -12.61 -2.79 0.97
CA ILE A 309 -11.23 -2.75 0.44
C ILE A 309 -10.26 -3.33 1.47
N ALA A 310 -10.38 -2.94 2.74
CA ALA A 310 -9.49 -3.42 3.78
C ALA A 310 -9.53 -4.94 3.94
N GLN A 311 -10.72 -5.53 3.87
CA GLN A 311 -10.91 -6.97 3.99
C GLN A 311 -10.60 -7.71 2.68
N ALA A 312 -11.04 -7.19 1.54
CA ALA A 312 -11.02 -7.90 0.26
C ALA A 312 -9.75 -7.68 -0.56
N ALA A 313 -8.96 -6.63 -0.30
CA ALA A 313 -7.75 -6.34 -1.09
C ALA A 313 -6.86 -7.59 -1.19
N PRO A 314 -6.46 -8.06 -2.38
CA PRO A 314 -5.76 -9.33 -2.51
C PRO A 314 -4.41 -9.30 -1.80
N LEU A 315 -4.17 -10.32 -0.97
CA LEU A 315 -2.90 -10.53 -0.28
C LEU A 315 -2.33 -11.91 -0.62
N PHE A 316 -1.02 -11.98 -0.82
CA PHE A 316 -0.35 -13.27 -0.85
C PHE A 316 -0.37 -13.88 0.55
N SER A 317 -0.93 -15.07 0.67
CA SER A 317 -0.79 -15.91 1.85
C SER A 317 0.40 -16.82 1.67
N GLY A 318 1.12 -17.12 2.76
CA GLY A 318 1.95 -18.32 2.78
C GLY A 318 1.06 -19.53 2.49
N ALA A 319 1.64 -20.65 2.06
CA ALA A 319 0.97 -21.92 2.33
C ALA A 319 0.70 -21.88 3.84
N GLN A 320 -0.56 -21.73 4.23
CA GLN A 320 -0.96 -22.07 5.59
C GLN A 320 -0.34 -23.44 5.77
N GLY A 321 0.61 -23.56 6.71
CA GLY A 321 1.05 -24.88 7.09
C GLY A 321 -0.26 -25.59 7.40
N ARG A 322 -0.69 -26.48 6.50
CA ARG A 322 -1.64 -27.50 6.87
C ARG A 322 -0.94 -28.09 8.06
N LEU A 323 -1.40 -27.76 9.26
CA LEU A 323 -1.12 -28.57 10.42
C LEU A 323 -1.62 -29.92 9.94
N TYR A 324 -0.69 -30.74 9.49
CA TYR A 324 -0.93 -32.13 9.24
C TYR A 324 -1.44 -32.58 10.60
N ALA A 325 -2.76 -32.73 10.72
CA ALA A 325 -3.31 -33.46 11.82
C ALA A 325 -2.53 -34.77 11.79
N PRO A 326 -1.73 -35.10 12.83
CA PRO A 326 -0.97 -36.33 12.81
C PRO A 326 -1.98 -37.43 12.53
N ASN A 327 -1.69 -38.26 11.52
CA ASN A 327 -2.56 -39.36 11.14
C ASN A 327 -2.79 -40.25 12.37
N PHE A 328 -3.89 -40.03 13.09
CA PHE A 328 -4.27 -40.81 14.27
C PHE A 328 -4.54 -42.29 13.90
N GLY A 329 -4.66 -42.61 12.59
CA GLY A 329 -4.75 -43.99 12.10
C GLY A 329 -3.57 -44.87 12.52
N GLY A 330 -2.35 -44.31 12.62
CA GLY A 330 -1.18 -45.05 13.12
C GLY A 330 -1.27 -45.38 14.62
N LEU A 331 -1.82 -44.45 15.42
CA LEU A 331 -2.02 -44.66 16.85
C LEU A 331 -3.15 -45.65 17.15
N VAL A 332 -4.24 -45.62 16.36
CA VAL A 332 -5.33 -46.61 16.52
C VAL A 332 -4.86 -48.02 16.16
N ALA A 333 -4.07 -48.18 15.10
CA ALA A 333 -3.49 -49.48 14.73
C ALA A 333 -2.53 -50.00 15.82
N LEU A 334 -1.69 -49.13 16.38
CA LEU A 334 -0.74 -49.50 17.42
C LEU A 334 -1.44 -49.88 18.74
N VAL A 335 -2.48 -49.14 19.13
CA VAL A 335 -3.33 -49.51 20.29
C VAL A 335 -4.03 -50.85 20.05
N PHE A 336 -4.49 -51.13 18.83
CA PHE A 336 -5.14 -52.40 18.50
C PHE A 336 -4.17 -53.58 18.53
N VAL A 337 -2.94 -53.41 18.04
CA VAL A 337 -1.87 -54.44 18.10
C VAL A 337 -1.46 -54.70 19.55
N ILE A 338 -1.25 -53.65 20.34
CA ILE A 338 -0.92 -53.78 21.76
C ILE A 338 -2.05 -54.48 22.52
N TRP A 339 -3.30 -54.10 22.27
CA TRP A 339 -4.45 -54.76 22.91
C TRP A 339 -4.57 -56.24 22.55
N ARG A 340 -4.21 -56.62 21.31
CA ARG A 340 -4.15 -58.03 20.89
C ARG A 340 -3.00 -58.79 21.55
N LEU A 341 -1.86 -58.14 21.76
CA LEU A 341 -0.69 -58.76 22.40
C LEU A 341 -0.87 -58.99 23.91
N PHE A 342 -1.66 -58.15 24.59
CA PHE A 342 -1.97 -58.31 26.02
C PHE A 342 -3.22 -59.17 26.32
N ARG A 343 -3.84 -59.77 25.29
CA ARG A 343 -5.01 -60.66 25.43
C ARG A 343 -4.73 -62.14 25.10
N ILE A 344 -3.46 -62.52 24.97
CA ILE A 344 -2.98 -63.91 25.01
C ILE A 344 -2.48 -64.18 26.42
#